data_AF-A0A5C6ZC76-F1
#
_entry.id   AF-A0A5C6ZC76-F1
#
_cell.length_a   1.000
_cell.length_b   1.000
_cell.length_c   1.000
_cell.angle_alpha   90.00
_cell.angle_beta   90.00
_cell.angle_gamma   90.00
#
_symmetry.space_group_name_H-M   'P 1'
#
loop_
_entity.id
_entity.type
_entity.pdbx_description
1 polymer ?
#
loop_
_entity_poly.entity_id
_entity_poly.type
_entity_poly.pdbx_seq_one_letter_code
_entity_poly.pdbx_strand_id
1 'polypeptide(L)'
;MKRGFRKSRVTIKFSRRGLILCEGETEENYFTGLVTQEKYRRKFSSIDVQIVKPKDHSPLGLVNEAKLKIKEAKREKNPYDFIWVIFDRDGHAKIPEAFETARTSTPEIKIVYTKPCFEFYVLLHFEKTTKPFTKCDDVISYINKKYQVDYKKASNLFDLLLTQKETGLSNGDWVVNQFEDEIASGKKIYELSAFSNVHVLVEYLYSLL
;
A
#
# COMPACT_ATOMS: atom_id res chain seq x y z
N MET A 1 0.63 -29.69 47.76
CA MET A 1 1.58 -28.96 46.88
C MET A 1 1.07 -29.01 45.44
N LYS A 2 0.34 -28.00 44.95
CA LYS A 2 -0.18 -27.97 43.57
C LYS A 2 0.90 -27.42 42.64
N ARG A 3 1.51 -28.27 41.81
CA ARG A 3 2.43 -27.85 40.74
C ARG A 3 1.61 -27.18 39.63
N GLY A 4 1.73 -25.87 39.49
CA GLY A 4 1.13 -25.12 38.40
C GLY A 4 1.81 -25.47 37.08
N PHE A 5 1.05 -25.99 36.12
CA PHE A 5 1.51 -26.15 34.75
C PHE A 5 1.64 -24.78 34.11
N ARG A 6 2.88 -24.34 33.89
CA ARG A 6 3.20 -23.14 33.11
C ARG A 6 2.95 -23.48 31.63
N LYS A 7 1.82 -23.05 31.06
CA LYS A 7 1.59 -23.12 29.61
C LYS A 7 2.73 -22.36 28.93
N SER A 8 3.61 -23.07 28.24
CA SER A 8 4.58 -22.45 27.34
C SER A 8 3.81 -21.70 26.26
N ARG A 9 4.11 -20.40 26.08
CA ARG A 9 3.62 -19.65 24.92
C ARG A 9 4.24 -20.29 23.68
N VAL A 10 3.44 -20.98 22.90
CA VAL A 10 3.83 -21.41 21.55
C VAL A 10 4.18 -20.14 20.79
N THR A 11 5.47 -19.94 20.53
CA THR A 11 5.95 -18.80 19.76
C THR A 11 5.83 -19.21 18.30
N ILE A 12 4.74 -18.81 17.65
CA ILE A 12 4.59 -19.02 16.20
C ILE A 12 5.69 -18.17 15.54
N LYS A 13 6.72 -18.83 15.02
CA LYS A 13 7.78 -18.16 14.27
C LYS A 13 7.28 -18.00 12.84
N PHE A 14 6.85 -16.79 12.49
CA PHE A 14 6.54 -16.45 11.11
C PHE A 14 7.79 -16.60 10.25
N SER A 15 7.60 -17.08 9.02
CA SER A 15 8.68 -17.24 8.04
C SER A 15 9.13 -15.91 7.45
N ARG A 16 8.23 -14.90 7.45
CA ARG A 16 8.49 -13.52 7.03
C ARG A 16 7.72 -12.53 7.90
N ARG A 17 8.25 -11.32 8.08
CA ARG A 17 7.63 -10.18 8.76
C ARG A 17 7.61 -8.97 7.84
N GLY A 18 6.43 -8.44 7.56
CA GLY A 18 6.20 -7.29 6.70
C GLY A 18 5.68 -6.07 7.46
N LEU A 19 5.99 -4.89 6.96
CA LEU A 19 5.41 -3.63 7.43
C LEU A 19 4.86 -2.84 6.24
N ILE A 20 3.60 -2.42 6.32
CA ILE A 20 2.95 -1.55 5.35
C ILE A 20 2.38 -0.36 6.14
N LEU A 21 2.82 0.86 5.84
CA LEU A 21 2.25 2.07 6.42
C LEU A 21 1.37 2.78 5.41
N CYS A 22 0.15 3.11 5.83
CA CYS A 22 -0.85 3.76 5.01
C CYS A 22 -1.12 5.18 5.48
N GLU A 23 -1.28 6.10 4.53
CA GLU A 23 -1.78 7.46 4.81
C GLU A 23 -3.24 7.44 5.28
N GLY A 24 -4.11 6.74 4.56
CA GLY A 24 -5.56 6.74 4.76
C GLY A 24 -6.15 5.39 5.17
N GLU A 25 -7.45 5.43 5.45
CA GLU A 25 -8.26 4.24 5.79
C GLU A 25 -8.58 3.38 4.56
N THR A 26 -8.68 3.96 3.37
CA THR A 26 -9.00 3.19 2.15
C THR A 26 -7.88 2.18 1.85
N GLU A 27 -6.63 2.61 1.95
CA GLU A 27 -5.42 1.81 1.78
C GLU A 27 -5.32 0.74 2.87
N GLU A 28 -5.52 1.13 4.13
CA GLU A 28 -5.52 0.20 5.27
C GLU A 28 -6.56 -0.91 5.08
N ASN A 29 -7.80 -0.54 4.73
CA ASN A 29 -8.88 -1.50 4.49
C ASN A 29 -8.57 -2.41 3.30
N TYR A 30 -8.01 -1.87 2.20
CA TYR A 30 -7.64 -2.64 1.03
C TYR A 30 -6.58 -3.69 1.33
N PHE A 31 -5.45 -3.31 1.95
CA PHE A 31 -4.37 -4.26 2.26
C PHE A 31 -4.76 -5.21 3.39
N THR A 32 -5.57 -4.77 4.36
CA THR A 32 -6.09 -5.64 5.42
C THR A 32 -6.98 -6.72 4.81
N GLY A 33 -7.90 -6.33 3.93
CA GLY A 33 -8.71 -7.28 3.15
C GLY A 33 -7.82 -8.26 2.38
N LEU A 34 -6.78 -7.76 1.70
CA LEU A 34 -5.88 -8.58 0.92
C LEU A 34 -5.19 -9.67 1.76
N VAL A 35 -4.56 -9.31 2.89
CA VAL A 35 -3.77 -10.25 3.71
C VAL A 35 -4.63 -11.16 4.59
N THR A 36 -5.88 -10.79 4.86
CA THR A 36 -6.80 -11.58 5.70
C THR A 36 -7.77 -12.46 4.91
N GLN A 37 -7.77 -12.38 3.57
CA GLN A 37 -8.60 -13.22 2.69
C GLN A 37 -8.56 -14.71 3.06
N GLU A 38 -9.74 -15.31 3.24
CA GLU A 38 -9.85 -16.74 3.59
C GLU A 38 -9.15 -17.64 2.56
N LYS A 39 -9.25 -17.30 1.26
CA LYS A 39 -8.59 -18.03 0.16
C LYS A 39 -7.06 -18.15 0.36
N TYR A 40 -6.44 -17.15 0.98
CA TYR A 40 -4.98 -17.08 1.17
C TYR A 40 -4.57 -17.20 2.64
N ARG A 41 -5.52 -17.36 3.56
CA ARG A 41 -5.30 -17.31 5.02
C ARG A 41 -4.22 -18.28 5.50
N ARG A 42 -4.16 -19.49 4.94
CA ARG A 42 -3.11 -20.48 5.30
C ARG A 42 -1.72 -20.04 4.86
N LYS A 43 -1.60 -19.40 3.70
CA LYS A 43 -0.32 -18.93 3.16
C LYS A 43 0.15 -17.69 3.93
N PHE A 44 -0.75 -16.73 4.15
CA PHE A 44 -0.48 -15.55 5.00
C PHE A 44 -0.29 -15.90 6.48
N SER A 45 -0.78 -17.05 6.98
CA SER A 45 -0.51 -17.46 8.37
C SER A 45 0.98 -17.65 8.69
N SER A 46 1.82 -17.78 7.67
CA SER A 46 3.28 -17.85 7.78
C SER A 46 4.00 -16.51 7.62
N ILE A 47 3.26 -15.42 7.38
CA ILE A 47 3.76 -14.06 7.14
C ILE A 47 3.08 -13.10 8.12
N ASP A 48 3.85 -12.46 8.99
CA ASP A 48 3.33 -11.40 9.88
C ASP A 48 3.35 -10.06 9.15
N VAL A 49 2.26 -9.68 8.48
CA VAL A 49 2.14 -8.37 7.82
C VAL A 49 1.46 -7.38 8.75
N GLN A 50 2.20 -6.37 9.19
CA GLN A 50 1.67 -5.28 10.01
C GLN A 50 1.24 -4.15 9.09
N ILE A 51 -0.04 -3.78 9.16
CA ILE A 51 -0.63 -2.65 8.42
C ILE A 51 -0.92 -1.56 9.43
N VAL A 52 -0.39 -0.36 9.20
CA VAL A 52 -0.39 0.71 10.19
C VAL A 52 -0.73 2.05 9.56
N LYS A 53 -1.74 2.74 10.09
CA LYS A 53 -1.97 4.16 9.86
C LYS A 53 -1.45 4.97 11.06
N PRO A 54 -0.30 5.67 10.95
CA PRO A 54 0.24 6.44 12.07
C PRO A 54 -0.51 7.75 12.32
N LYS A 55 -0.24 8.37 13.47
CA LYS A 55 -0.80 9.68 13.83
C LYS A 55 -0.38 10.77 12.83
N ASP A 56 0.93 10.85 12.56
CA ASP A 56 1.46 11.66 11.47
C ASP A 56 1.45 10.83 10.19
N HIS A 57 0.41 11.04 9.40
CA HIS A 57 0.14 10.35 8.15
C HIS A 57 0.62 11.16 6.94
N SER A 58 1.41 12.22 7.13
CA SER A 58 2.08 12.89 6.01
C SER A 58 3.10 11.96 5.35
N PRO A 59 3.46 12.14 4.05
CA PRO A 59 4.44 11.32 3.37
C PRO A 59 5.76 11.16 4.13
N LEU A 60 6.29 12.25 4.69
CA LEU A 60 7.52 12.21 5.49
C LEU A 60 7.28 11.58 6.86
N GLY A 61 6.14 11.84 7.49
CA GLY A 61 5.71 11.21 8.75
C GLY A 61 5.69 9.69 8.64
N LEU A 62 5.08 9.17 7.58
CA LEU A 62 5.04 7.73 7.27
C LEU A 62 6.43 7.12 7.14
N VAL A 63 7.32 7.75 6.36
CA VAL A 63 8.69 7.25 6.19
C VAL A 63 9.49 7.31 7.50
N ASN A 64 9.30 8.37 8.30
CA ASN A 64 9.96 8.48 9.61
C ASN A 64 9.44 7.43 10.60
N GLU A 65 8.13 7.19 10.64
CA GLU A 65 7.54 6.14 11.45
C GLU A 65 8.06 4.76 11.03
N ALA A 66 8.18 4.50 9.72
CA ALA A 66 8.77 3.27 9.21
C ALA A 66 10.20 3.08 9.75
N LYS A 67 11.03 4.13 9.78
CA LYS A 67 12.39 4.10 10.34
C LYS A 67 12.40 3.85 11.85
N LEU A 68 11.44 4.39 12.59
CA LEU A 68 11.28 4.11 14.02
C LEU A 68 10.96 2.63 14.25
N LYS A 69 9.98 2.09 13.51
CA LYS A 69 9.59 0.67 13.59
C LYS A 69 10.71 -0.27 13.17
N ILE A 70 11.51 0.10 12.16
CA ILE A 70 12.71 -0.63 11.77
C ILE A 70 13.70 -0.73 12.95
N LYS A 71 13.97 0.39 13.64
CA LYS A 71 14.88 0.41 14.80
C LYS A 71 14.33 -0.44 15.94
N GLU A 72 13.02 -0.38 16.20
CA GLU A 72 12.33 -1.21 17.19
C GLU A 72 12.46 -2.70 16.88
N ALA A 73 12.09 -3.12 15.67
CA ALA A 73 12.17 -4.50 15.22
C ALA A 73 13.60 -5.06 15.30
N LYS A 74 14.62 -4.23 15.02
CA LYS A 74 16.03 -4.61 15.20
C LYS A 74 16.40 -4.83 16.66
N ARG A 75 15.95 -3.97 17.58
CA ARG A 75 16.15 -4.14 19.04
C ARG A 75 15.47 -5.41 19.56
N GLU A 76 14.31 -5.74 19.01
CA GLU A 76 13.55 -6.97 19.30
C GLU A 76 14.19 -8.24 18.71
N LYS A 77 15.27 -8.11 17.93
CA LYS A 77 15.90 -9.21 17.16
C LYS A 77 14.90 -9.92 16.22
N ASN A 78 13.92 -9.18 15.71
CA ASN A 78 12.89 -9.66 14.80
C ASN A 78 12.69 -8.63 13.66
N PRO A 79 13.70 -8.39 12.81
CA PRO A 79 13.64 -7.36 11.77
C PRO A 79 12.53 -7.66 10.75
N TYR A 80 12.04 -6.61 10.09
CA TYR A 80 11.15 -6.75 8.93
C TYR A 80 11.94 -7.24 7.70
N ASP A 81 11.35 -8.17 6.96
CA ASP A 81 11.85 -8.65 5.66
C ASP A 81 11.49 -7.69 4.52
N PHE A 82 10.40 -6.94 4.67
CA PHE A 82 9.98 -5.92 3.71
C PHE A 82 9.22 -4.78 4.38
N ILE A 83 9.42 -3.57 3.86
CA ILE A 83 8.79 -2.35 4.34
C ILE A 83 8.25 -1.58 3.14
N TRP A 84 6.96 -1.26 3.19
CA TRP A 84 6.29 -0.41 2.22
C TRP A 84 5.61 0.77 2.92
N VAL A 85 5.64 1.91 2.24
CA VAL A 85 4.91 3.11 2.63
C VAL A 85 4.03 3.50 1.45
N ILE A 86 2.73 3.66 1.70
CA ILE A 86 1.77 4.14 0.71
C ILE A 86 1.21 5.50 1.11
N PHE A 87 1.29 6.45 0.19
CA PHE A 87 0.69 7.77 0.30
C PHE A 87 0.30 8.30 -1.08
N ASP A 88 -0.56 9.30 -1.10
CA ASP A 88 -0.96 9.99 -2.31
C ASP A 88 -0.45 11.43 -2.36
N ARG A 89 -0.90 12.22 -3.34
CA ARG A 89 -0.37 13.57 -3.57
C ARG A 89 -0.92 14.60 -2.59
N ASP A 90 -1.97 14.33 -1.82
CA ASP A 90 -2.82 15.41 -1.32
C ASP A 90 -2.07 16.41 -0.41
N GLY A 91 -1.90 17.64 -0.89
CA GLY A 91 -1.48 18.83 -0.11
C GLY A 91 -0.08 18.88 0.52
N HIS A 92 0.74 17.82 0.52
CA HIS A 92 1.95 17.78 1.36
C HIS A 92 3.22 18.37 0.71
N ALA A 93 3.80 19.39 1.35
CA ALA A 93 5.00 20.11 0.90
C ALA A 93 6.33 19.32 0.91
N LYS A 94 6.33 18.07 1.41
CA LYS A 94 7.55 17.30 1.70
C LYS A 94 7.64 15.95 0.99
N ILE A 95 6.89 15.76 -0.11
CA ILE A 95 6.97 14.55 -0.92
C ILE A 95 8.42 14.26 -1.39
N PRO A 96 9.21 15.22 -1.92
CA PRO A 96 10.59 14.95 -2.33
C PRO A 96 11.47 14.42 -1.18
N GLU A 97 11.32 14.99 0.02
CA GLU A 97 12.05 14.59 1.23
C GLU A 97 11.66 13.17 1.67
N ALA A 98 10.38 12.80 1.56
CA ALA A 98 9.90 11.46 1.84
C ALA A 98 10.54 10.41 0.90
N PHE A 99 10.56 10.69 -0.41
CA PHE A 99 11.22 9.81 -1.39
C PHE A 99 12.71 9.63 -1.10
N GLU A 100 13.43 10.72 -0.84
CA GLU A 100 14.86 10.65 -0.55
C GLU A 100 15.16 9.94 0.77
N THR A 101 14.35 10.19 1.80
CA THR A 101 14.48 9.55 3.12
C THR A 101 14.22 8.04 3.04
N ALA A 102 13.26 7.62 2.22
CA ALA A 102 12.95 6.21 1.99
C ALA A 102 14.08 5.50 1.21
N ARG A 103 14.54 6.13 0.11
CA ARG A 103 15.62 5.63 -0.74
C ARG A 103 16.94 5.41 0.00
N THR A 104 17.24 6.29 0.97
CA THR A 104 18.46 6.23 1.77
C THR A 104 18.33 5.41 3.07
N SER A 105 17.17 4.81 3.32
CA SER A 105 16.94 3.95 4.48
C SER A 105 17.67 2.61 4.38
N THR A 106 18.01 2.02 5.52
CA THR A 106 18.52 0.64 5.60
C THR A 106 17.84 -0.09 6.76
N PRO A 107 17.07 -1.16 6.49
CA PRO A 107 16.69 -1.69 5.17
C PRO A 107 15.91 -0.67 4.30
N GLU A 108 15.86 -0.97 3.01
CA GLU A 108 15.13 -0.17 2.01
C GLU A 108 13.65 -0.03 2.42
N ILE A 109 13.12 1.19 2.28
CA ILE A 109 11.69 1.47 2.39
C ILE A 109 11.18 1.71 0.97
N LYS A 110 10.24 0.88 0.51
CA LYS A 110 9.65 1.02 -0.82
C LYS A 110 8.42 1.91 -0.76
N ILE A 111 8.29 2.81 -1.74
CA ILE A 111 7.15 3.73 -1.81
C ILE A 111 6.14 3.24 -2.85
N VAL A 112 4.89 3.16 -2.42
CA VAL A 112 3.72 3.15 -3.28
C VAL A 112 3.15 4.57 -3.30
N TYR A 113 2.94 5.11 -4.49
CA TYR A 113 2.44 6.44 -4.71
C TYR A 113 1.25 6.41 -5.65
N THR A 114 0.21 7.16 -5.31
CA THR A 114 -0.96 7.37 -6.17
C THR A 114 -1.22 8.85 -6.41
N LYS A 115 -1.71 9.18 -7.61
CA LYS A 115 -2.13 10.53 -7.98
C LYS A 115 -3.41 10.51 -8.81
N PRO A 116 -4.45 11.29 -8.44
CA PRO A 116 -4.45 12.23 -7.30
C PRO A 116 -4.59 11.58 -5.92
N CYS A 117 -5.23 10.41 -5.84
CA CYS A 117 -5.48 9.68 -4.60
C CYS A 117 -5.56 8.17 -4.86
N PHE A 118 -5.69 7.37 -3.81
CA PHE A 118 -5.81 5.91 -3.93
C PHE A 118 -6.98 5.47 -4.81
N GLU A 119 -8.07 6.23 -4.85
CA GLU A 119 -9.23 5.97 -5.69
C GLU A 119 -8.90 5.95 -7.18
N PHE A 120 -7.78 6.55 -7.60
CA PHE A 120 -7.29 6.36 -8.96
C PHE A 120 -6.95 4.89 -9.24
N TYR A 121 -6.34 4.18 -8.28
CA TYR A 121 -6.11 2.73 -8.41
C TYR A 121 -7.41 1.92 -8.37
N VAL A 122 -8.41 2.37 -7.61
CA VAL A 122 -9.76 1.78 -7.64
C VAL A 122 -10.35 1.89 -9.05
N LEU A 123 -10.25 3.06 -9.69
CA LEU A 123 -10.68 3.26 -11.08
C LEU A 123 -9.98 2.31 -12.06
N LEU A 124 -8.69 2.01 -11.85
CA LEU A 124 -7.93 1.10 -12.71
C LEU A 124 -8.45 -0.34 -12.71
N HIS A 125 -9.29 -0.75 -11.75
CA HIS A 125 -9.97 -2.04 -11.80
C HIS A 125 -11.08 -2.08 -12.85
N PHE A 126 -11.58 -0.91 -13.30
CA PHE A 126 -12.70 -0.79 -14.22
C PHE A 126 -12.30 -0.23 -15.60
N GLU A 127 -11.24 0.58 -15.68
CA GLU A 127 -10.71 1.04 -16.97
C GLU A 127 -9.20 1.28 -16.98
N LYS A 128 -8.66 1.15 -18.19
CA LYS A 128 -7.32 1.59 -18.53
C LYS A 128 -7.34 3.09 -18.84
N THR A 129 -6.71 3.92 -18.01
CA THR A 129 -6.78 5.39 -18.16
C THR A 129 -5.57 6.11 -17.56
N THR A 130 -5.16 7.21 -18.19
CA THR A 130 -4.22 8.22 -17.64
C THR A 130 -4.91 9.58 -17.46
N LYS A 131 -6.26 9.59 -17.45
CA LYS A 131 -7.05 10.81 -17.34
C LYS A 131 -6.60 11.61 -16.11
N PRO A 132 -6.18 12.87 -16.28
CA PRO A 132 -5.81 13.70 -15.14
C PRO A 132 -7.06 14.07 -14.35
N PHE A 133 -7.01 13.79 -13.05
CA PHE A 133 -8.00 14.25 -12.08
C PHE A 133 -7.31 15.19 -11.09
N THR A 134 -7.97 16.29 -10.76
CA THR A 134 -7.42 17.29 -9.84
C THR A 134 -7.77 16.96 -8.39
N LYS A 135 -8.99 16.48 -8.14
CA LYS A 135 -9.48 16.15 -6.79
C LYS A 135 -9.86 14.68 -6.71
N CYS A 136 -9.74 14.12 -5.51
CA CYS A 136 -10.16 12.75 -5.26
C CYS A 136 -11.66 12.53 -5.49
N ASP A 137 -12.49 13.49 -5.08
CA ASP A 137 -13.94 13.45 -5.25
C ASP A 137 -14.37 13.36 -6.72
N ASP A 138 -13.58 13.90 -7.65
CA ASP A 138 -13.84 13.79 -9.08
C ASP A 138 -13.64 12.36 -9.58
N VAL A 139 -12.66 11.63 -9.03
CA VAL A 139 -12.41 10.21 -9.33
C VAL A 139 -13.57 9.37 -8.82
N ILE A 140 -13.99 9.59 -7.57
CA ILE A 140 -15.13 8.90 -6.93
C ILE A 140 -16.41 9.12 -7.73
N SER A 141 -16.72 10.39 -8.03
CA SER A 141 -17.91 10.75 -8.80
C SER A 141 -17.90 10.12 -10.19
N TYR A 142 -16.73 10.05 -10.83
CA TYR A 142 -16.57 9.43 -12.13
C TYR A 142 -16.78 7.90 -12.06
N ILE A 143 -16.18 7.23 -11.07
CA ILE A 143 -16.38 5.79 -10.83
C ILE A 143 -17.87 5.48 -10.66
N ASN A 144 -18.54 6.20 -9.75
CA ASN A 144 -19.94 5.97 -9.42
C ASN A 144 -20.87 6.22 -10.61
N LYS A 145 -20.65 7.32 -11.34
CA LYS A 145 -21.48 7.67 -12.50
C LYS A 145 -21.30 6.71 -13.67
N LYS A 146 -20.07 6.30 -13.96
CA LYS A 146 -19.74 5.51 -15.17
C LYS A 146 -20.01 4.02 -14.97
N TYR A 147 -19.61 3.47 -13.83
CA TYR A 147 -19.70 2.04 -13.54
C TYR A 147 -20.90 1.66 -12.68
N GLN A 148 -21.69 2.65 -12.24
CA GLN A 148 -22.88 2.44 -11.43
C GLN A 148 -22.59 1.62 -10.15
N VAL A 149 -21.40 1.83 -9.60
CA VAL A 149 -20.99 1.29 -8.30
C VAL A 149 -21.32 2.34 -7.25
N ASP A 150 -21.94 1.98 -6.12
CA ASP A 150 -22.14 2.90 -4.98
C ASP A 150 -20.87 2.97 -4.14
N TYR A 151 -19.75 3.40 -4.75
CA TYR A 151 -18.49 3.49 -4.03
C TYR A 151 -18.49 4.68 -3.07
N LYS A 152 -18.11 4.39 -1.83
CA LYS A 152 -17.86 5.37 -0.76
C LYS A 152 -16.45 5.19 -0.24
N LYS A 153 -15.76 6.30 0.04
CA LYS A 153 -14.40 6.28 0.62
C LYS A 153 -14.39 5.45 1.91
N ALA A 154 -13.33 4.67 2.13
CA ALA A 154 -13.19 3.72 3.23
C ALA A 154 -14.27 2.62 3.34
N SER A 155 -15.13 2.44 2.33
CA SER A 155 -16.04 1.28 2.28
C SER A 155 -15.27 -0.01 1.99
N ASN A 156 -15.83 -1.15 2.40
CA ASN A 156 -15.23 -2.46 2.13
C ASN A 156 -15.44 -2.84 0.65
N LEU A 157 -14.62 -2.27 -0.22
CA LEU A 157 -14.59 -2.56 -1.66
C LEU A 157 -13.74 -3.78 -2.00
N PHE A 158 -13.03 -4.34 -1.03
CA PHE A 158 -12.02 -5.35 -1.29
C PHE A 158 -12.58 -6.52 -2.11
N ASP A 159 -13.77 -7.00 -1.75
CA ASP A 159 -14.43 -8.10 -2.46
C ASP A 159 -14.79 -7.74 -3.91
N LEU A 160 -15.27 -6.52 -4.16
CA LEU A 160 -15.56 -6.05 -5.52
C LEU A 160 -14.27 -5.95 -6.35
N LEU A 161 -13.23 -5.34 -5.80
CA LEU A 161 -11.95 -5.17 -6.49
C LEU A 161 -11.26 -6.51 -6.73
N LEU A 162 -11.41 -7.47 -5.81
CA LEU A 162 -10.85 -8.80 -5.94
C LEU A 162 -11.37 -9.53 -7.19
N THR A 163 -12.65 -9.34 -7.54
CA THR A 163 -13.22 -9.95 -8.76
C THR A 163 -12.55 -9.44 -10.05
N GLN A 164 -12.02 -8.22 -10.02
CA GLN A 164 -11.36 -7.55 -11.13
C GLN A 164 -9.86 -7.38 -10.91
N LYS A 165 -9.26 -8.14 -9.99
CA LYS A 165 -7.86 -7.96 -9.58
C LYS A 165 -6.88 -8.00 -10.75
N GLU A 166 -7.04 -8.94 -11.69
CA GLU A 166 -6.13 -9.07 -12.84
C GLU A 166 -6.20 -7.84 -13.75
N THR A 167 -7.40 -7.29 -13.93
CA THR A 167 -7.62 -6.03 -14.64
C THR A 167 -6.93 -4.87 -13.92
N GLY A 168 -7.12 -4.75 -12.60
CA GLY A 168 -6.48 -3.72 -11.78
C GLY A 168 -4.95 -3.79 -11.79
N LEU A 169 -4.38 -5.00 -11.74
CA LEU A 169 -2.94 -5.23 -11.85
C LEU A 169 -2.42 -4.84 -13.23
N SER A 170 -3.02 -5.37 -14.30
CA SER A 170 -2.60 -5.09 -15.68
C SER A 170 -2.75 -3.61 -16.05
N ASN A 171 -3.81 -2.94 -15.59
CA ASN A 171 -3.99 -1.51 -15.83
C ASN A 171 -3.04 -0.66 -14.99
N GLY A 172 -2.69 -1.10 -13.78
CA GLY A 172 -1.66 -0.47 -12.95
C GLY A 172 -0.28 -0.49 -13.63
N ASP A 173 0.15 -1.66 -14.10
CA ASP A 173 1.39 -1.83 -14.85
C ASP A 173 1.39 -0.94 -16.11
N TRP A 174 0.29 -1.00 -16.86
CA TRP A 174 0.12 -0.15 -18.04
C TRP A 174 0.27 1.35 -17.73
N VAL A 175 -0.30 1.83 -16.62
CA VAL A 175 -0.19 3.25 -16.21
C VAL A 175 1.26 3.64 -15.96
N VAL A 176 2.03 2.81 -15.26
CA VAL A 176 3.47 3.10 -15.03
C VAL A 176 4.21 3.18 -16.36
N ASN A 177 3.94 2.25 -17.28
CA ASN A 177 4.54 2.22 -18.61
C ASN A 177 4.18 3.44 -19.46
N GLN A 178 3.03 4.09 -19.23
CA GLN A 178 2.67 5.33 -19.95
C GLN A 178 3.54 6.53 -19.58
N PHE A 179 4.24 6.50 -18.44
CA PHE A 179 5.05 7.61 -17.95
C PHE A 179 6.55 7.30 -17.96
N GLU A 180 6.99 6.17 -18.52
CA GLU A 180 8.40 5.76 -18.56
C GLU A 180 9.30 6.80 -19.23
N ASP A 181 8.92 7.31 -20.40
CA ASP A 181 9.70 8.33 -21.13
C ASP A 181 9.82 9.63 -20.33
N GLU A 182 8.73 10.06 -19.67
CA GLU A 182 8.74 11.25 -18.82
C GLU A 182 9.67 11.06 -17.63
N ILE A 183 9.60 9.90 -16.97
CA ILE A 183 10.48 9.56 -15.83
C ILE A 183 11.94 9.48 -16.28
N ALA A 184 12.20 8.85 -17.43
CA ALA A 184 13.53 8.73 -18.02
C ALA A 184 14.11 10.09 -18.40
N SER A 185 13.27 11.05 -18.81
CA SER A 185 13.65 12.45 -19.06
C SER A 185 13.94 13.26 -17.78
N GLY A 186 13.76 12.65 -16.60
CA GLY A 186 14.08 13.24 -15.30
C GLY A 186 12.87 13.74 -14.51
N LYS A 187 11.66 13.65 -15.07
CA LYS A 187 10.42 14.05 -14.39
C LYS A 187 10.17 13.15 -13.19
N LYS A 188 9.80 13.74 -12.06
CA LYS A 188 9.56 12.98 -10.84
C LYS A 188 8.15 12.39 -10.86
N ILE A 189 7.97 11.22 -10.24
CA ILE A 189 6.67 10.53 -10.18
C ILE A 189 5.57 11.45 -9.65
N TYR A 190 5.87 12.25 -8.63
CA TYR A 190 4.93 13.20 -8.05
C TYR A 190 4.64 14.42 -8.93
N GLU A 191 5.30 14.59 -10.08
CA GLU A 191 5.04 15.65 -11.06
C GLU A 191 4.16 15.17 -12.24
N LEU A 192 3.95 13.85 -12.37
CA LEU A 192 3.14 13.24 -13.42
C LEU A 192 1.67 13.68 -13.36
N SER A 193 0.92 13.59 -14.45
CA SER A 193 -0.47 14.07 -14.52
C SER A 193 -1.45 13.16 -13.76
N ALA A 194 -1.22 11.85 -13.81
CA ALA A 194 -1.86 10.79 -13.04
C ALA A 194 -0.81 9.69 -12.79
N PHE A 195 -0.95 8.88 -11.74
CA PHE A 195 -0.01 7.79 -11.49
C PHE A 195 -0.57 6.80 -10.47
N SER A 196 -0.22 5.52 -10.60
CA SER A 196 -0.36 4.53 -9.52
C SER A 196 0.59 3.38 -9.74
N ASN A 197 1.44 3.09 -8.75
CA ASN A 197 2.25 1.87 -8.70
C ASN A 197 1.75 0.89 -7.60
N VAL A 198 0.47 0.97 -7.20
CA VAL A 198 -0.10 0.08 -6.17
C VAL A 198 -0.01 -1.39 -6.58
N HIS A 199 -0.16 -1.69 -7.87
CA HIS A 199 -0.04 -3.04 -8.42
C HIS A 199 1.30 -3.71 -8.05
N VAL A 200 2.40 -2.94 -7.96
CA VAL A 200 3.73 -3.47 -7.58
C VAL A 200 3.71 -4.09 -6.18
N LEU A 201 3.07 -3.42 -5.21
CA LEU A 201 2.92 -3.97 -3.86
C LEU A 201 1.97 -5.18 -3.85
N VAL A 202 0.87 -5.12 -4.60
CA VAL A 202 -0.09 -6.23 -4.68
C VAL A 202 0.56 -7.48 -5.29
N GLU A 203 1.29 -7.35 -6.39
CA GLU A 203 2.05 -8.44 -7.02
C GLU A 203 3.15 -8.96 -6.10
N TYR A 204 3.86 -8.06 -5.40
CA TYR A 204 4.83 -8.48 -4.40
C TYR A 204 4.17 -9.34 -3.32
N LEU A 205 3.03 -8.92 -2.76
CA LEU A 205 2.31 -9.70 -1.74
C LEU A 205 1.82 -11.05 -2.30
N TYR A 206 1.35 -11.09 -3.54
CA TYR A 206 0.98 -12.35 -4.21
C TYR A 206 2.18 -13.26 -4.49
N SER A 207 3.37 -12.72 -4.72
CA SER A 207 4.59 -13.54 -4.86
C SER A 207 5.02 -14.23 -3.57
N LEU A 208 4.51 -13.77 -2.41
CA LEU A 208 4.75 -14.40 -1.11
C LEU A 208 3.83 -15.59 -0.82
N LEU A 209 2.79 -15.80 -1.64
CA LEU A 209 1.77 -16.83 -1.46
C LEU A 209 2.20 -18.21 -1.98
#